data_AF-A0A386JBX3-F1
#
_entry.id   AF-A0A386JBX3-F1
#
_cell.length_a   1.000
_cell.length_b   1.000
_cell.length_c   1.000
_cell.angle_alpha   90.00
_cell.angle_beta   90.00
_cell.angle_gamma   90.00
#
_symmetry.space_group_name_H-M   'P 1'
#
loop_
_entity.id
_entity.type
_entity.pdbx_description
1 polymer ?
#
loop_
_entity_poly.entity_id
_entity_poly.type
_entity_poly.pdbx_seq_one_letter_code
_entity_poly.pdbx_strand_id
1 'polypeptide(L)'
;MQKSFYELIILSRSNSAENLQELLITFKPLIKKLSKFLYYEEGETDLIIFFIELIKSINLNNFTKQNDAIIVKYIHKSLLNKMFQLSKKQSRSKLQFLELNENMLNLRNNYPNEYIFEEDICFQEYIFNELSGIQRKVIFYKYLEGYSDIEISIKLKISRQAVNKAKNRAFKKIKKDYEDYFNL
;
A
#
# COMPACT_ATOMS: atom_id res chain seq x y z
N MET A 1 -23.21 -3.36 26.22
CA MET A 1 -22.84 -4.23 25.08
C MET A 1 -21.95 -3.43 24.16
N GLN A 2 -20.82 -3.99 23.72
CA GLN A 2 -19.94 -3.33 22.74
C GLN A 2 -20.65 -3.38 21.39
N LYS A 3 -20.77 -2.23 20.72
CA LYS A 3 -21.43 -2.13 19.40
C LYS A 3 -20.57 -2.87 18.37
N SER A 4 -21.23 -3.54 17.43
CA SER A 4 -20.54 -4.10 16.26
C SER A 4 -20.01 -2.99 15.35
N PHE A 5 -18.99 -3.28 14.53
CA PHE A 5 -18.53 -2.36 13.49
C PHE A 5 -19.65 -2.00 12.51
N TYR A 6 -20.51 -2.97 12.17
CA TYR A 6 -21.70 -2.72 11.34
C TYR A 6 -22.61 -1.64 11.96
N GLU A 7 -22.95 -1.78 13.25
CA GLU A 7 -23.77 -0.80 13.98
C GLU A 7 -23.08 0.56 14.11
N LEU A 8 -21.79 0.58 14.43
CA LEU A 8 -21.00 1.81 14.53
C LEU A 8 -21.00 2.59 13.22
N ILE A 9 -20.88 1.91 12.08
CA ILE A 9 -20.92 2.55 10.76
C ILE A 9 -22.29 3.15 10.50
N ILE A 10 -23.38 2.42 10.79
CA ILE A 10 -24.75 2.95 10.62
C ILE A 10 -24.95 4.21 11.48
N LEU A 11 -24.60 4.13 12.76
CA LEU A 11 -24.79 5.24 13.71
C LEU A 11 -23.89 6.45 13.40
N SER A 12 -22.70 6.21 12.86
CA SER A 12 -21.79 7.30 12.44
C SER A 12 -22.36 8.14 11.28
N ARG A 13 -23.28 7.59 10.48
CA ARG A 13 -23.92 8.30 9.36
C ARG A 13 -25.06 9.20 9.79
N SER A 14 -25.71 8.89 10.90
CA SER A 14 -26.78 9.69 11.49
C SER A 14 -26.25 10.82 12.40
N ASN A 15 -25.10 11.42 12.04
CA ASN A 15 -24.44 12.53 12.76
C ASN A 15 -23.94 12.24 14.19
N SER A 16 -23.75 10.98 14.59
CA SER A 16 -23.10 10.70 15.88
C SER A 16 -21.57 10.72 15.73
N ALA A 17 -20.97 11.87 16.05
CA ALA A 17 -19.53 12.07 16.03
C ALA A 17 -18.77 11.06 16.92
N GLU A 18 -19.38 10.65 18.03
CA GLU A 18 -18.82 9.68 18.98
C GLU A 18 -18.58 8.30 18.35
N ASN A 19 -19.53 7.79 17.57
CA ASN A 19 -19.39 6.48 16.91
C ASN A 19 -18.32 6.52 15.80
N LEU A 20 -18.21 7.64 15.08
CA LEU A 20 -17.14 7.83 14.10
C LEU A 20 -15.76 7.90 14.79
N GLN A 21 -15.70 8.56 15.94
CA GLN A 21 -14.49 8.66 16.74
C GLN A 21 -14.05 7.29 17.28
N GLU A 22 -14.98 6.45 17.73
CA GLU A 22 -14.69 5.07 18.16
C GLU A 22 -14.10 4.22 17.03
N LEU A 23 -14.69 4.31 15.83
CA LEU A 23 -14.14 3.68 14.62
C LEU A 23 -12.73 4.19 14.31
N LEU A 24 -12.54 5.51 14.35
CA LEU A 24 -11.24 6.12 14.05
C LEU A 24 -10.17 5.69 15.05
N ILE A 25 -10.46 5.70 16.35
CA ILE A 25 -9.53 5.24 17.40
C ILE A 25 -9.10 3.80 17.13
N THR A 26 -10.03 2.95 16.72
CA THR A 26 -9.76 1.54 16.45
C THR A 26 -8.85 1.33 15.25
N PHE A 27 -9.01 2.11 14.18
CA PHE A 27 -8.17 2.03 12.98
C PHE A 27 -6.92 2.93 13.02
N LYS A 28 -6.79 3.81 14.01
CA LYS A 28 -5.67 4.75 14.15
C LYS A 28 -4.30 4.07 14.12
N PRO A 29 -4.05 2.92 14.79
CA PRO A 29 -2.76 2.24 14.71
C PRO A 29 -2.40 1.80 13.28
N LEU A 30 -3.39 1.34 12.51
CA LEU A 30 -3.20 0.98 11.11
C LEU A 30 -2.92 2.22 10.27
N ILE A 31 -3.72 3.29 10.42
CA ILE A 31 -3.54 4.55 9.70
C ILE A 31 -2.13 5.12 9.94
N LYS A 32 -1.69 5.17 11.20
CA LYS A 32 -0.35 5.63 11.59
C LYS A 32 0.75 4.73 11.05
N LYS A 33 0.52 3.42 10.96
CA LYS A 33 1.46 2.49 10.32
C LYS A 33 1.57 2.78 8.82
N LEU A 34 0.46 3.02 8.15
CA LEU A 34 0.41 3.25 6.72
C LEU A 34 0.96 4.62 6.31
N SER A 35 0.73 5.66 7.11
CA SER A 35 1.24 7.01 6.83
C SER A 35 2.77 7.09 6.80
N LYS A 36 3.46 6.24 7.57
CA LYS A 36 4.93 6.14 7.54
C LYS A 36 5.50 5.78 6.17
N PHE A 37 4.73 5.11 5.30
CA PHE A 37 5.15 4.76 3.95
C PHE A 37 4.88 5.87 2.91
N LEU A 38 4.26 6.98 3.31
CA LEU A 38 3.92 8.08 2.41
C LEU A 38 5.04 9.12 2.30
N TYR A 39 5.85 9.30 3.35
CA TYR A 39 7.01 10.21 3.37
C TYR A 39 6.69 11.67 3.00
N TYR A 40 5.52 12.17 3.42
CA TYR A 40 5.14 13.60 3.40
C TYR A 40 4.29 13.94 4.64
N GLU A 41 4.26 15.22 5.03
CA GLU A 41 3.73 15.68 6.33
C GLU A 41 2.25 15.36 6.52
N GLU A 42 1.43 15.52 5.48
CA GLU A 42 -0.02 15.35 5.53
C GLU A 42 -0.49 13.90 5.32
N GLY A 43 0.41 12.93 5.20
CA GLY A 43 0.07 11.55 4.84
C GLY A 43 -0.88 10.86 5.83
N GLU A 44 -0.74 11.14 7.13
CA GLU A 44 -1.70 10.64 8.13
C GLU A 44 -3.08 11.29 7.97
N THR A 45 -3.11 12.62 7.79
CA THR A 45 -4.34 13.40 7.59
C THR A 45 -5.11 12.93 6.36
N ASP A 46 -4.44 12.71 5.23
CA ASP A 46 -5.06 12.21 4.00
C ASP A 46 -5.70 10.83 4.17
N LEU A 47 -5.05 9.95 4.92
CA LEU A 47 -5.60 8.62 5.23
C LEU A 47 -6.79 8.70 6.19
N ILE A 48 -6.78 9.64 7.15
CA ILE A 48 -7.93 9.90 8.04
C ILE A 48 -9.12 10.45 7.23
N ILE A 49 -8.89 11.41 6.34
CA ILE A 49 -9.93 11.98 5.47
C ILE A 49 -10.56 10.85 4.64
N PHE A 50 -9.73 10.05 3.96
CA PHE A 50 -10.21 8.91 3.18
C PHE A 50 -10.98 7.90 4.03
N PHE A 51 -10.52 7.62 5.25
CA PHE A 51 -11.23 6.74 6.17
C PHE A 51 -12.64 7.26 6.47
N ILE A 52 -12.79 8.54 6.81
CA ILE A 52 -14.09 9.16 7.09
C ILE A 52 -15.01 9.09 5.86
N GLU A 53 -14.49 9.40 4.67
CA GLU A 53 -15.23 9.28 3.41
C GLU A 53 -15.68 7.84 3.14
N LEU A 54 -14.82 6.86 3.40
CA LEU A 54 -15.11 5.45 3.24
C LEU A 54 -16.25 5.02 4.17
N ILE A 55 -16.20 5.39 5.46
CA ILE A 55 -17.26 5.07 6.43
C ILE A 55 -18.60 5.69 6.02
N LYS A 56 -18.60 6.91 5.47
CA LYS A 56 -19.82 7.56 4.97
C LYS A 56 -20.39 6.92 3.71
N SER A 57 -19.54 6.40 2.82
CA SER A 57 -19.94 5.92 1.48
C SER A 57 -20.07 4.41 1.32
N ILE A 58 -19.48 3.61 2.23
CA ILE A 58 -19.45 2.14 2.11
C ILE A 58 -20.86 1.53 1.98
N ASN A 59 -21.13 0.77 0.93
CA ASN A 59 -22.44 0.13 0.79
C ASN A 59 -22.52 -1.11 1.69
N LEU A 60 -23.20 -0.99 2.84
CA LEU A 60 -23.30 -2.06 3.83
C LEU A 60 -24.12 -3.25 3.33
N ASN A 61 -25.00 -3.07 2.34
CA ASN A 61 -25.79 -4.15 1.76
C ASN A 61 -24.94 -5.21 1.05
N ASN A 62 -23.69 -4.86 0.69
CA ASN A 62 -22.75 -5.79 0.06
C ASN A 62 -22.15 -6.81 1.06
N PHE A 63 -22.35 -6.63 2.37
CA PHE A 63 -21.84 -7.55 3.39
C PHE A 63 -22.92 -8.54 3.82
N THR A 64 -22.81 -9.77 3.33
CA THR A 64 -23.70 -10.86 3.77
C THR A 64 -23.52 -11.12 5.27
N LYS A 65 -24.63 -11.09 6.03
CA LYS A 65 -24.72 -11.42 7.47
C LYS A 65 -24.05 -10.46 8.46
N GLN A 66 -23.89 -9.17 8.15
CA GLN A 66 -23.39 -8.16 9.10
C GLN A 66 -22.08 -8.58 9.81
N ASN A 67 -21.20 -9.29 9.07
CA ASN A 67 -20.01 -9.86 9.66
C ASN A 67 -18.90 -8.81 9.75
N ASP A 68 -18.64 -8.34 10.97
CA ASP A 68 -17.61 -7.35 11.29
C ASP A 68 -16.22 -7.72 10.75
N ALA A 69 -15.84 -9.01 10.74
CA ALA A 69 -14.53 -9.41 10.23
C ALA A 69 -14.37 -9.09 8.74
N ILE A 70 -15.45 -9.21 7.96
CA ILE A 70 -15.43 -8.88 6.53
C ILE A 70 -15.34 -7.36 6.35
N ILE A 71 -16.08 -6.59 7.16
CA ILE A 71 -16.07 -5.12 7.13
C ILE A 71 -14.68 -4.59 7.49
N VAL A 72 -14.08 -5.09 8.57
CA VAL A 72 -12.73 -4.72 9.02
C VAL A 72 -11.71 -5.04 7.93
N LYS A 73 -11.78 -6.24 7.32
CA LYS A 73 -10.90 -6.62 6.22
C LYS A 73 -11.06 -5.71 5.00
N TYR A 74 -12.30 -5.31 4.68
CA TYR A 74 -12.59 -4.39 3.59
C TYR A 74 -11.99 -2.99 3.84
N ILE A 75 -12.17 -2.45 5.04
CA ILE A 75 -11.60 -1.15 5.44
C ILE A 75 -10.08 -1.21 5.38
N HIS A 76 -9.47 -2.27 5.93
CA HIS A 76 -8.01 -2.47 5.88
C HIS A 76 -7.48 -2.48 4.44
N LYS A 77 -8.14 -3.24 3.54
CA LYS A 77 -7.74 -3.30 2.13
C LYS A 77 -7.92 -1.94 1.42
N SER A 78 -8.98 -1.21 1.74
CA SER A 78 -9.24 0.12 1.19
C SER A 78 -8.16 1.13 1.60
N LEU A 79 -7.78 1.14 2.88
CA LEU A 79 -6.70 1.99 3.40
C LEU A 79 -5.34 1.68 2.76
N LEU A 80 -5.00 0.39 2.61
CA LEU A 80 -3.79 -0.02 1.91
C LEU A 80 -3.76 0.49 0.46
N ASN A 81 -4.87 0.31 -0.27
CA ASN A 81 -4.97 0.77 -1.65
C ASN A 81 -4.84 2.29 -1.76
N LYS A 82 -5.45 3.05 -0.83
CA LYS A 82 -5.32 4.51 -0.77
C LYS A 82 -3.87 4.93 -0.50
N MET A 83 -3.18 4.29 0.44
CA MET A 83 -1.76 4.53 0.71
C MET A 83 -0.93 4.34 -0.57
N PHE A 84 -1.10 3.23 -1.29
CA PHE A 84 -0.41 3.01 -2.58
C PHE A 84 -0.74 4.05 -3.65
N GLN A 85 -1.98 4.57 -3.66
CA GLN A 85 -2.36 5.64 -4.59
C GLN A 85 -1.66 6.96 -4.24
N LEU A 86 -1.61 7.31 -2.96
CA LEU A 86 -0.98 8.53 -2.46
C LEU A 86 0.54 8.50 -2.65
N SER A 87 1.20 7.38 -2.33
CA SER A 87 2.64 7.22 -2.54
C SER A 87 3.03 7.42 -4.01
N LYS A 88 2.28 6.84 -4.95
CA LYS A 88 2.48 7.05 -6.39
C LYS A 88 2.28 8.51 -6.82
N LYS A 89 1.26 9.18 -6.28
CA LYS A 89 1.03 10.60 -6.55
C LYS A 89 2.24 11.42 -6.09
N GLN A 90 2.75 11.14 -4.89
CA GLN A 90 3.92 11.82 -4.35
C GLN A 90 5.20 11.55 -5.18
N SER A 91 5.44 10.31 -5.60
CA SER A 91 6.57 9.99 -6.47
C SER A 91 6.50 10.73 -7.82
N ARG A 92 5.30 10.89 -8.39
CA ARG A 92 5.09 11.67 -9.62
C ARG A 92 5.25 13.18 -9.40
N SER A 93 4.78 13.71 -8.27
CA SER A 93 4.91 15.12 -7.92
C SER A 93 6.36 15.51 -7.60
N LYS A 94 7.13 14.65 -6.91
CA LYS A 94 8.58 14.86 -6.66
C LYS A 94 9.41 14.92 -7.96
N LEU A 95 8.99 14.23 -9.02
CA LEU A 95 9.61 14.36 -10.34
C LEU A 95 9.26 15.68 -11.03
N GLN A 96 8.17 16.34 -10.63
CA GLN A 96 7.64 17.54 -11.27
C GLN A 96 8.03 18.83 -10.52
N PHE A 97 8.33 18.73 -9.22
CA PHE A 97 8.83 19.82 -8.40
C PHE A 97 10.11 19.36 -7.68
N LEU A 98 11.26 19.89 -8.11
CA LEU A 98 12.46 19.94 -7.30
C LEU A 98 12.20 20.94 -6.18
N GLU A 99 11.44 20.51 -5.18
CA GLU A 99 11.25 21.28 -3.97
C GLU A 99 12.62 21.38 -3.28
N LEU A 100 13.11 22.61 -3.07
CA LEU A 100 14.28 22.88 -2.24
C LEU A 100 13.93 22.45 -0.82
N ASN A 101 14.10 21.17 -0.54
CA ASN A 101 13.98 20.63 0.79
C ASN A 101 15.23 21.12 1.53
N GLU A 102 15.10 22.05 2.48
CA GLU A 102 16.24 22.52 3.29
C GLU A 102 16.93 21.36 4.03
N ASN A 103 16.23 20.24 4.23
CA ASN A 103 16.83 19.00 4.72
C ASN A 103 17.85 18.40 3.75
N MET A 104 17.76 18.64 2.43
CA MET A 104 18.79 18.22 1.47
C MET A 104 20.14 18.92 1.67
N LEU A 105 20.15 20.13 2.26
CA LEU A 105 21.41 20.81 2.63
C LEU A 105 22.03 20.22 3.91
N ASN A 106 21.21 19.59 4.77
CA ASN A 106 21.65 18.97 6.03
C ASN A 106 21.97 17.47 5.90
N LEU A 107 21.74 16.85 4.73
CA LEU A 107 22.02 15.42 4.47
C LEU A 107 23.51 15.04 4.56
N ARG A 108 24.43 16.00 4.63
CA ARG A 108 25.86 15.67 4.77
C ARG A 108 26.21 15.10 6.14
N ASN A 109 25.39 15.34 7.18
CA ASN A 109 25.84 15.14 8.56
C ASN A 109 24.95 14.23 9.45
N ASN A 110 23.80 13.74 9.00
CA ASN A 110 22.88 12.96 9.87
C ASN A 110 22.17 11.79 9.15
N TYR A 111 22.93 10.89 8.52
CA TYR A 111 22.42 9.54 8.27
C TYR A 111 22.80 8.63 9.44
N PRO A 112 21.84 8.00 10.14
CA PRO A 112 22.14 6.73 10.79
C PRO A 112 22.50 5.74 9.68
N ASN A 113 23.66 5.14 9.84
CA ASN A 113 24.46 4.44 8.83
C ASN A 113 23.92 3.04 8.50
N GLU A 114 22.62 2.87 8.23
CA GLU A 114 22.03 1.53 7.98
C GLU A 114 21.10 1.48 6.74
N TYR A 115 21.70 1.05 5.62
CA TYR A 115 21.19 0.15 4.56
C TYR A 115 19.93 0.47 3.74
N ILE A 116 19.16 1.52 4.00
CA ILE A 116 17.84 1.69 3.31
C ILE A 116 17.94 2.24 1.86
N PHE A 117 19.07 2.84 1.45
CA PHE A 117 19.16 3.51 0.13
C PHE A 117 19.77 2.65 -0.99
N GLU A 118 20.75 1.79 -0.69
CA GLU A 118 21.42 1.00 -1.72
C GLU A 118 20.62 -0.25 -2.12
N GLU A 119 19.98 -0.93 -1.16
CA GLU A 119 19.24 -2.17 -1.42
C GLU A 119 17.99 -1.94 -2.28
N ASP A 120 17.24 -0.85 -2.05
CA ASP A 120 16.04 -0.50 -2.82
C ASP A 120 16.37 -0.05 -4.25
N ILE A 121 17.49 0.66 -4.45
CA ILE A 121 17.98 1.06 -5.78
C ILE A 121 18.49 -0.17 -6.55
N CYS A 122 19.30 -1.02 -5.92
CA CYS A 122 19.80 -2.26 -6.51
C CYS A 122 18.67 -3.21 -6.91
N PHE A 123 17.61 -3.33 -6.08
CA PHE A 123 16.45 -4.16 -6.41
C PHE A 123 15.64 -3.62 -7.58
N GLN A 124 15.49 -2.30 -7.68
CA GLN A 124 14.83 -1.65 -8.81
C GLN A 124 15.62 -1.85 -10.11
N GLU A 125 16.93 -1.58 -10.10
CA GLU A 125 17.82 -1.83 -11.24
C GLU A 125 17.79 -3.29 -11.69
N TYR A 126 17.84 -4.23 -10.74
CA TYR A 126 17.71 -5.67 -11.02
C TYR A 126 16.36 -6.00 -11.70
N ILE A 127 15.24 -5.50 -11.18
CA ILE A 127 13.92 -5.70 -11.80
C ILE A 127 13.93 -5.19 -13.25
N PHE A 128 14.56 -4.03 -13.51
CA PHE A 128 14.63 -3.42 -14.83
C PHE A 128 15.60 -4.10 -15.80
N ASN A 129 16.65 -4.76 -15.31
CA ASN A 129 17.69 -5.33 -16.16
C ASN A 129 17.58 -6.85 -16.30
N GLU A 130 17.28 -7.58 -15.22
CA GLU A 130 17.45 -9.03 -15.17
C GLU A 130 16.16 -9.84 -15.40
N LEU A 131 14.99 -9.29 -15.05
CA LEU A 131 13.72 -9.99 -15.27
C LEU A 131 13.23 -9.82 -16.70
N SER A 132 12.65 -10.87 -17.29
CA SER A 132 11.98 -10.76 -18.59
C SER A 132 10.79 -9.78 -18.51
N GLY A 133 10.40 -9.21 -19.65
CA GLY A 133 9.35 -8.18 -19.69
C GLY A 133 8.04 -8.57 -19.00
N ILE A 134 7.63 -9.85 -19.05
CA ILE A 134 6.41 -10.32 -18.38
C ILE A 134 6.64 -10.53 -16.87
N GLN A 135 7.79 -11.10 -16.48
CA GLN A 135 8.17 -11.31 -15.08
C GLN A 135 8.27 -9.97 -14.35
N ARG A 136 8.98 -9.01 -14.97
CA ARG A 136 9.15 -7.64 -14.52
C ARG A 136 7.81 -6.97 -14.28
N LYS A 137 6.93 -6.97 -15.28
CA LYS A 137 5.58 -6.38 -15.17
C LYS A 137 4.75 -7.06 -14.08
N VAL A 138 4.83 -8.38 -13.93
CA VAL A 138 4.10 -9.11 -12.88
C VAL A 138 4.64 -8.76 -11.49
N ILE A 139 5.95 -8.75 -11.27
CA ILE A 139 6.56 -8.36 -9.99
C ILE A 139 6.22 -6.90 -9.66
N PHE A 140 6.38 -6.00 -10.64
CA PHE A 140 6.04 -4.58 -10.51
C PHE A 140 4.57 -4.42 -10.11
N TYR A 141 3.63 -4.98 -10.86
CA TYR A 141 2.22 -4.81 -10.53
C TYR A 141 1.82 -5.47 -9.21
N LYS A 142 2.43 -6.60 -8.87
CA LYS A 142 2.09 -7.35 -7.66
C LYS A 142 2.61 -6.68 -6.39
N TYR A 143 3.86 -6.27 -6.38
CA TYR A 143 4.59 -5.89 -5.17
C TYR A 143 4.82 -4.39 -5.07
N LEU A 144 5.06 -3.70 -6.19
CA LEU A 144 5.21 -2.23 -6.19
C LEU A 144 3.85 -1.53 -6.31
N GLU A 145 2.91 -2.10 -7.05
CA GLU A 145 1.60 -1.46 -7.30
C GLU A 145 0.43 -2.07 -6.50
N GLY A 146 0.61 -3.23 -5.86
CA GLY A 146 -0.35 -3.86 -4.95
C GLY A 146 -1.54 -4.58 -5.59
N TYR A 147 -1.49 -4.86 -6.90
CA TYR A 147 -2.57 -5.55 -7.62
C TYR A 147 -2.70 -7.04 -7.24
N SER A 148 -3.92 -7.54 -7.24
CA SER A 148 -4.21 -8.98 -7.14
C SER A 148 -3.85 -9.71 -8.42
N ASP A 149 -3.68 -11.04 -8.35
CA ASP A 149 -3.32 -11.84 -9.53
C ASP A 149 -4.40 -11.76 -10.63
N ILE A 150 -5.66 -11.53 -10.25
CA ILE A 150 -6.78 -11.33 -11.18
C ILE A 150 -6.65 -9.97 -11.86
N GLU A 151 -6.43 -8.89 -11.11
CA GLU A 151 -6.25 -7.56 -11.69
C GLU A 151 -5.05 -7.50 -12.63
N ILE A 152 -3.94 -8.18 -12.27
CA ILE A 152 -2.76 -8.31 -13.14
C ILE A 152 -3.10 -9.09 -14.42
N SER A 153 -3.86 -10.18 -14.31
CA SER A 153 -4.26 -11.01 -15.45
C SER A 153 -5.05 -10.21 -16.48
N ILE A 154 -6.00 -9.39 -16.00
CA ILE A 154 -6.81 -8.49 -16.83
C ILE A 154 -5.92 -7.42 -17.44
N LYS A 155 -5.06 -6.77 -16.64
CA LYS A 155 -4.19 -5.65 -17.06
C LYS A 155 -3.17 -6.08 -18.12
N LEU A 156 -2.60 -7.27 -17.97
CA LEU A 156 -1.59 -7.82 -18.89
C LEU A 156 -2.20 -8.65 -20.03
N LYS A 157 -3.52 -8.86 -20.04
CA LYS A 157 -4.23 -9.72 -21.00
C LYS A 157 -3.63 -11.14 -21.07
N ILE A 158 -3.32 -11.71 -19.90
CA ILE A 158 -2.81 -13.09 -19.75
C ILE A 158 -3.66 -13.86 -18.76
N SER A 159 -3.59 -15.19 -18.75
CA SER A 159 -4.33 -15.99 -17.77
C SER A 159 -3.80 -15.79 -16.35
N ARG A 160 -4.65 -15.99 -15.33
CA ARG A 160 -4.23 -15.99 -13.92
C ARG A 160 -3.13 -17.01 -13.63
N GLN A 161 -3.14 -18.15 -14.33
CA GLN A 161 -2.09 -19.16 -14.25
C GLN A 161 -0.76 -18.64 -14.81
N ALA A 162 -0.80 -17.88 -15.91
CA ALA A 162 0.39 -17.24 -16.48
C ALA A 162 0.98 -16.18 -15.54
N VAL A 163 0.14 -15.41 -14.84
CA VAL A 163 0.60 -14.49 -13.77
C VAL A 163 1.34 -15.26 -12.67
N ASN A 164 0.75 -16.35 -12.17
CA ASN A 164 1.37 -17.18 -11.13
C ASN A 164 2.70 -17.78 -11.58
N LYS A 165 2.76 -18.28 -12.83
CA LYS A 165 3.97 -18.86 -13.42
C LYS A 165 5.06 -17.80 -13.61
N ALA A 166 4.70 -16.60 -14.08
CA ALA A 166 5.64 -15.48 -14.24
C ALA A 166 6.21 -15.03 -12.89
N LYS A 167 5.35 -14.87 -11.87
CA LYS A 167 5.73 -14.57 -10.50
C LYS A 167 6.73 -15.59 -9.94
N ASN A 168 6.40 -16.88 -10.00
CA ASN A 168 7.25 -17.93 -9.46
C ASN A 168 8.60 -18.02 -10.18
N ARG A 169 8.63 -17.83 -11.49
CA ARG A 169 9.88 -17.78 -12.26
C ARG A 169 10.75 -16.57 -11.90
N ALA A 170 10.13 -15.41 -11.71
CA ALA A 170 10.83 -14.20 -11.27
C ALA A 170 11.47 -14.40 -9.90
N PHE A 171 10.71 -14.92 -8.92
CA PHE A 171 11.25 -15.21 -7.58
C PHE A 171 12.35 -16.24 -7.60
N LYS A 172 12.24 -17.29 -8.42
CA LYS A 172 13.31 -18.27 -8.55
C LYS A 172 14.61 -17.63 -9.05
N LYS A 173 14.52 -16.68 -10.00
CA LYS A 173 15.69 -15.96 -10.51
C LYS A 173 16.26 -15.02 -9.45
N ILE A 174 15.42 -14.17 -8.85
CA ILE A 174 15.82 -13.26 -7.76
C ILE A 174 16.51 -14.02 -6.63
N LYS A 175 15.92 -15.15 -6.19
CA LYS A 175 16.47 -15.95 -5.09
C LYS A 175 17.84 -16.52 -5.45
N LYS A 176 17.97 -17.07 -6.65
CA LYS A 176 19.25 -17.61 -7.12
C LYS A 176 20.32 -16.53 -7.15
N ASP A 177 20.03 -15.39 -7.77
CA ASP A 177 21.01 -14.31 -7.92
C ASP A 177 21.38 -13.71 -6.55
N TYR A 178 20.44 -13.71 -5.59
CA TYR A 178 20.70 -13.34 -4.20
C TYR A 178 21.60 -14.36 -3.48
N GLU A 179 21.36 -15.67 -3.65
CA GLU A 179 22.22 -16.74 -3.12
C GLU A 179 23.65 -16.63 -3.70
N ASP A 180 23.76 -16.46 -5.02
CA ASP A 180 25.02 -16.28 -5.73
C ASP A 180 25.80 -15.03 -5.23
N TYR A 181 25.09 -13.92 -4.94
CA TYR A 181 25.70 -12.69 -4.43
C TYR A 181 26.33 -12.86 -3.03
N PHE A 182 25.72 -13.68 -2.17
CA PHE A 182 26.20 -13.93 -0.81
C PHE A 182 27.13 -15.14 -0.68
N ASN A 183 27.49 -15.80 -1.80
CA ASN A 183 28.26 -17.06 -1.82
C ASN A 183 27.67 -18.15 -0.90
N LEU A 184 26.34 -18.28 -0.87
CA LEU A 184 25.62 -19.40 -0.23
C LEU A 184 25.42 -20.55 -1.22
#